data_AF-A0A3M6JXK5-F1
#
_entry.id   AF-A0A3M6JXK5-F1
#
_cell.length_a   1.000
_cell.length_b   1.000
_cell.length_c   1.000
_cell.angle_alpha   90.00
_cell.angle_beta   90.00
_cell.angle_gamma   90.00
#
_symmetry.space_group_name_H-M   'P 1'
#
loop_
_entity.id
_entity.type
_entity.pdbx_description
1 polymer ?
#
loop_
_entity_poly.entity_id
_entity_poly.type
_entity_poly.pdbx_seq_one_letter_code
_entity_poly.pdbx_strand_id
1 'polypeptide(L)'
;MNSLNGFLNKIVKLENRTFSLRTQKFENGFFISVSEDKDKIGSMTISLATGPTPTTTTIIPSKNESLFLRLISERISTKMKGIALVSIFVKNELEPSTAKALMSEVMEMIENE
;
A
#
# COMPACT_ATOMS: atom_id res chain seq x y z
N MET A 1 -11.08 2.43 -16.48
CA MET A 1 -10.79 3.52 -15.55
C MET A 1 -9.82 4.45 -16.25
N ASN A 2 -10.16 5.72 -16.46
CA ASN A 2 -9.26 6.68 -17.09
C ASN A 2 -8.34 7.25 -15.99
N SER A 3 -7.09 6.76 -15.86
CA SER A 3 -6.12 7.42 -14.99
C SER A 3 -5.52 8.62 -15.74
N LEU A 4 -6.07 9.80 -15.46
CA LEU A 4 -5.34 11.03 -15.73
C LEU A 4 -4.20 11.10 -14.71
N ASN A 5 -2.96 10.96 -15.18
CA ASN A 5 -1.71 11.13 -14.43
C ASN A 5 -1.31 10.02 -13.45
N GLY A 6 -1.63 8.74 -13.72
CA GLY A 6 -1.14 7.62 -12.91
C GLY A 6 -1.73 7.55 -11.50
N PHE A 7 -2.84 8.26 -11.27
CA PHE A 7 -3.59 8.22 -10.02
C PHE A 7 -4.78 7.27 -10.15
N LEU A 8 -4.87 6.30 -9.24
CA LEU A 8 -6.05 5.47 -9.06
C LEU A 8 -6.63 5.63 -7.66
N ASN A 9 -7.95 5.55 -7.59
CA ASN A 9 -8.67 5.39 -6.35
C ASN A 9 -9.63 4.19 -6.44
N LYS A 10 -9.77 3.48 -5.32
CA LYS A 10 -10.70 2.36 -5.18
C LYS A 10 -11.24 2.35 -3.76
N ILE A 11 -12.54 2.17 -3.60
CA ILE A 11 -13.15 1.92 -2.30
C ILE A 11 -13.44 0.42 -2.23
N VAL A 12 -12.92 -0.24 -1.20
CA VAL A 12 -13.13 -1.68 -0.97
C VAL A 12 -13.84 -1.87 0.36
N LYS A 13 -14.87 -2.71 0.35
CA LYS A 13 -15.56 -3.15 1.56
C LYS A 13 -15.11 -4.58 1.86
N LEU A 14 -14.44 -4.76 2.99
CA LEU A 14 -13.97 -6.06 3.46
C LEU A 14 -14.58 -6.29 4.84
N GLU A 15 -15.34 -7.37 4.96
CA GLU A 15 -16.14 -7.65 6.17
C GLU A 15 -17.06 -6.46 6.48
N ASN A 16 -16.94 -5.88 7.69
CA ASN A 16 -17.69 -4.68 8.12
C ASN A 16 -16.85 -3.39 8.07
N ARG A 17 -15.71 -3.40 7.38
CA ARG A 17 -14.76 -2.29 7.31
C ARG A 17 -14.71 -1.72 5.90
N THR A 18 -14.59 -0.40 5.79
CA THR A 18 -14.47 0.29 4.50
C THR A 18 -13.10 0.92 4.36
N PHE A 19 -12.40 0.56 3.29
CA PHE A 19 -11.05 1.03 3.00
C PHE A 19 -11.04 1.88 1.73
N SER A 20 -10.39 3.04 1.80
CA SER A 20 -10.02 3.85 0.65
C SER A 20 -8.58 3.49 0.27
N LEU A 21 -8.42 2.93 -0.93
CA LEU A 21 -7.13 2.63 -1.54
C LEU A 21 -6.82 3.71 -2.57
N ARG A 22 -5.62 4.27 -2.51
CA ARG A 22 -5.13 5.24 -3.49
C ARG A 22 -3.73 4.88 -3.91
N THR A 23 -3.47 4.99 -5.20
CA THR A 23 -2.14 4.84 -5.76
C THR A 23 -1.81 6.07 -6.59
N GLN A 24 -0.55 6.47 -6.55
CA GLN A 24 0.03 7.47 -7.44
C GLN A 24 1.31 6.87 -8.01
N LYS A 25 1.32 6.66 -9.32
CA LYS A 25 2.48 6.20 -10.09
C LYS A 25 3.41 7.36 -10.37
N PHE A 26 4.69 7.04 -10.29
CA PHE A 26 5.83 7.83 -10.72
C PHE A 26 6.67 6.95 -11.65
N GLU A 27 7.56 7.56 -12.43
CA GLU A 27 8.43 6.82 -13.35
C GLU A 27 9.28 5.76 -12.64
N ASN A 28 9.70 6.04 -11.41
CA ASN A 28 10.59 5.18 -10.62
C ASN A 28 9.90 4.53 -9.41
N GLY A 29 8.59 4.68 -9.24
CA GLY A 29 7.96 4.30 -7.98
C GLY A 29 6.45 4.45 -7.89
N PHE A 30 5.90 4.01 -6.78
CA PHE A 30 4.52 4.25 -6.39
C PHE A 30 4.44 4.85 -5.00
N PHE A 31 3.49 5.78 -4.83
CA PHE A 31 2.93 6.09 -3.53
C PHE A 31 1.59 5.36 -3.37
N ILE A 32 1.42 4.67 -2.24
CA ILE A 32 0.22 3.91 -1.92
C ILE A 32 -0.31 4.40 -0.58
N SER A 33 -1.61 4.70 -0.53
CA SER A 33 -2.32 5.00 0.71
C SER A 33 -3.48 4.03 0.89
N VAL A 34 -3.52 3.41 2.08
CA VAL A 34 -4.62 2.57 2.55
C VAL A 34 -5.19 3.24 3.80
N SER A 35 -6.45 3.67 3.74
CA SER A 35 -7.09 4.36 4.86
C SER A 35 -8.45 3.76 5.19
N GLU A 36 -8.68 3.43 6.46
CA GLU A 36 -9.97 2.97 6.97
C GLU A 36 -10.88 4.14 7.39
N ASP A 37 -12.10 4.17 6.83
CA ASP A 37 -13.18 5.15 7.00
C ASP A 37 -12.86 6.62 6.63
N LYS A 38 -11.74 7.16 7.12
CA LYS A 38 -11.30 8.55 6.87
C LYS A 38 -9.94 8.52 6.19
N ASP A 39 -9.81 9.30 5.13
CA ASP A 39 -8.56 9.52 4.43
C ASP A 39 -7.54 10.20 5.35
N LYS A 40 -6.55 9.44 5.80
CA LYS A 40 -5.55 9.87 6.78
C LYS A 40 -4.20 9.28 6.44
N ILE A 41 -3.16 10.09 6.63
CA ILE A 41 -1.80 9.56 6.68
C ILE A 41 -1.67 8.76 7.97
N GLY A 42 -1.30 7.50 7.84
CA GLY A 42 -1.07 6.59 8.96
C GLY A 42 0.40 6.20 9.10
N SER A 43 0.65 4.99 9.63
CA SER A 43 2.01 4.45 9.67
C SER A 43 2.54 4.31 8.25
N MET A 44 3.86 4.42 8.09
CA MET A 44 4.45 4.60 6.78
C MET A 44 5.81 3.93 6.67
N THR A 45 6.02 3.25 5.55
CA THR A 45 7.26 2.56 5.21
C THR A 45 7.60 2.82 3.76
N ILE A 46 8.89 2.93 3.48
CA ILE A 46 9.45 2.99 2.13
C ILE A 46 10.31 1.76 1.86
N SER A 47 10.20 1.19 0.67
CA SER A 47 11.07 0.11 0.19
C SER A 47 11.66 0.45 -1.18
N LEU A 48 12.95 0.15 -1.36
CA LEU A 48 13.69 0.29 -2.61
C LEU A 48 14.19 -1.09 -3.05
N ALA A 49 13.87 -1.52 -4.27
CA ALA A 49 14.29 -2.81 -4.80
C ALA A 49 15.04 -2.68 -6.13
N THR A 50 16.22 -2.06 -6.08
CA THR A 50 17.15 -1.96 -7.22
C THR A 50 18.28 -3.00 -7.17
N GLY A 51 18.36 -3.79 -6.09
CA GLY A 51 19.35 -4.84 -5.87
C GLY A 51 18.73 -6.24 -5.72
N PRO A 52 19.51 -7.25 -5.27
CA PRO A 52 19.02 -8.63 -5.12
C PRO A 52 17.97 -8.76 -4.02
N THR A 53 17.98 -7.86 -3.03
CA THR A 53 17.02 -7.81 -1.93
C THR A 53 16.49 -6.37 -1.76
N PRO A 54 15.20 -6.19 -1.46
CA PRO A 54 14.65 -4.87 -1.16
C PRO A 54 15.22 -4.33 0.15
N THR A 55 15.56 -3.04 0.17
CA THR A 55 15.89 -2.30 1.39
C THR A 55 14.65 -1.56 1.87
N THR A 56 14.30 -1.70 3.15
CA THR A 56 13.06 -1.15 3.72
C THR A 56 13.37 -0.25 4.91
N THR A 57 12.68 0.89 5.02
CA THR A 57 12.81 1.84 6.14
C THR A 57 11.43 2.29 6.61
N THR A 58 11.19 2.22 7.92
CA THR A 58 10.00 2.76 8.55
C THR A 58 10.14 4.28 8.73
N ILE A 59 9.19 5.06 8.21
CA ILE A 59 9.14 6.52 8.33
C ILE A 59 8.26 6.92 9.51
N ILE A 60 7.05 6.35 9.59
CA ILE A 60 6.12 6.55 10.71
C ILE A 60 5.84 5.18 11.33
N PRO A 61 6.19 4.96 12.61
CA PRO A 61 6.04 3.67 13.24
C PRO A 61 4.57 3.27 13.34
N SER A 62 4.31 1.98 13.12
CA SER A 62 3.00 1.38 13.29
C SER A 62 2.83 0.87 14.72
N LYS A 63 1.63 1.02 15.28
CA LYS A 63 1.26 0.37 16.56
C LYS A 63 0.76 -1.06 16.37
N ASN A 64 0.14 -1.36 15.23
CA ASN A 64 -0.58 -2.63 14.99
C ASN A 64 -0.11 -3.33 13.70
N GLU A 65 0.07 -2.61 12.59
CA GLU A 65 0.27 -3.20 11.24
C GLU A 65 1.70 -3.20 10.69
N SER A 66 2.72 -3.35 11.54
CA SER A 66 4.12 -3.21 11.08
C SER A 66 4.51 -4.24 10.01
N LEU A 67 4.03 -5.48 10.15
CA LEU A 67 4.35 -6.56 9.21
C LEU A 67 3.64 -6.38 7.86
N PHE A 68 2.32 -6.12 7.86
CA PHE A 68 1.56 -5.90 6.63
C PHE A 68 2.19 -4.77 5.80
N LEU A 69 2.45 -3.63 6.47
CA LEU A 69 3.02 -2.43 5.84
C LEU A 69 4.38 -2.70 5.19
N ARG A 70 5.25 -3.46 5.85
CA ARG A 70 6.53 -3.87 5.29
C ARG A 70 6.37 -4.80 4.09
N LEU A 71 5.54 -5.84 4.22
CA LEU A 71 5.36 -6.84 3.17
C LEU A 71 4.81 -6.25 1.87
N ILE A 72 3.80 -5.38 1.98
CA ILE A 72 3.22 -4.74 0.79
C ILE A 72 4.22 -3.79 0.13
N SER A 73 4.97 -3.02 0.92
CA SER A 73 6.02 -2.13 0.41
C SER A 73 7.12 -2.89 -0.33
N GLU A 74 7.63 -3.97 0.27
CA GLU A 74 8.65 -4.83 -0.35
C GLU A 74 8.14 -5.52 -1.63
N ARG A 75 6.90 -5.99 -1.61
CA ARG A 75 6.29 -6.67 -2.77
C ARG A 75 6.15 -5.72 -3.96
N ILE A 76 5.67 -4.50 -3.71
CA ILE A 76 5.47 -3.50 -4.76
C ILE A 76 6.82 -3.05 -5.33
N SER A 77 7.77 -2.67 -4.47
CA SER A 77 9.08 -2.21 -4.90
C SER A 77 9.80 -3.27 -5.73
N THR A 78 9.75 -4.53 -5.30
CA THR A 78 10.35 -5.68 -6.01
C THR A 78 9.71 -5.89 -7.38
N LYS A 79 8.38 -5.87 -7.47
CA LYS A 79 7.66 -6.05 -8.73
C LYS A 79 8.06 -5.01 -9.76
N MET A 80 8.20 -3.75 -9.34
CA MET A 80 8.53 -2.65 -10.23
C MET A 80 10.03 -2.38 -10.40
N LYS A 81 10.88 -3.08 -9.65
CA LYS A 81 12.32 -2.79 -9.53
C LYS A 81 12.61 -1.32 -9.21
N GLY A 82 11.89 -0.78 -8.22
CA GLY A 82 11.85 0.65 -7.94
C GLY A 82 11.52 0.99 -6.49
N ILE A 83 10.85 2.12 -6.27
CA ILE A 83 10.50 2.67 -4.96
C ILE A 83 9.02 2.45 -4.66
N ALA A 84 8.70 1.89 -3.50
CA ALA A 84 7.34 1.86 -2.98
C ALA A 84 7.28 2.64 -1.67
N LEU A 85 6.47 3.69 -1.63
CA LEU A 85 6.14 4.42 -0.40
C LEU A 85 4.71 4.06 -0.02
N VAL A 86 4.53 3.38 1.11
CA VAL A 86 3.21 2.90 1.56
C VAL A 86 2.84 3.57 2.87
N SER A 87 1.64 4.12 2.94
CA SER A 87 1.00 4.57 4.17
C SER A 87 -0.25 3.75 4.46
N ILE A 88 -0.42 3.33 5.72
CA ILE A 88 -1.61 2.65 6.20
C ILE A 88 -2.18 3.30 7.45
N PHE A 89 -3.45 3.70 7.40
CA PHE A 89 -4.25 4.09 8.54
C PHE A 89 -5.36 3.08 8.77
N VAL A 90 -5.30 2.35 9.89
CA VAL A 90 -6.36 1.46 10.35
C VAL A 90 -6.69 1.75 11.81
N LYS A 91 -7.95 1.57 12.20
CA LYS A 91 -8.44 1.78 13.56
C LYS A 91 -8.08 0.62 14.48
N ASN A 92 -8.19 -0.60 13.96
CA ASN A 92 -7.93 -1.85 14.66
C ASN A 92 -7.01 -2.74 13.83
N GLU A 93 -6.46 -3.78 14.47
CA GLU A 93 -5.61 -4.77 13.80
C GLU A 93 -6.31 -5.39 12.58
N LEU A 94 -5.56 -5.70 11.53
CA LEU A 94 -6.06 -6.39 10.35
C LEU A 94 -6.10 -7.90 10.60
N GLU A 95 -7.28 -8.49 10.45
CA GLU A 95 -7.37 -9.95 10.38
C GLU A 95 -6.59 -10.47 9.16
N PRO A 96 -5.94 -11.65 9.23
CA PRO A 96 -5.16 -12.20 8.14
C PRO A 96 -5.93 -12.31 6.80
N SER A 97 -7.24 -12.60 6.88
CA SER A 97 -8.18 -12.59 5.74
C SER A 97 -8.24 -11.21 5.07
N THR A 98 -8.52 -10.17 5.86
CA THR A 98 -8.63 -8.79 5.41
C THR A 98 -7.28 -8.27 4.90
N ALA A 99 -6.17 -8.56 5.58
CA ALA A 99 -4.84 -8.19 5.13
C ALA A 99 -4.50 -8.81 3.76
N LYS A 100 -4.79 -10.11 3.57
CA LYS A 100 -4.58 -10.79 2.28
C LYS A 100 -5.44 -10.21 1.17
N ALA A 101 -6.70 -9.90 1.47
CA ALA A 101 -7.61 -9.26 0.52
C ALA A 101 -7.12 -7.86 0.13
N LEU A 102 -6.77 -7.00 1.10
CA LEU A 102 -6.19 -5.67 0.85
C LEU A 102 -4.92 -5.75 0.01
N MET A 103 -4.03 -6.70 0.29
CA MET A 103 -2.83 -6.90 -0.53
C MET A 103 -3.19 -7.24 -1.97
N SER A 104 -4.17 -8.11 -2.18
CA SER A 104 -4.61 -8.51 -3.54
C SER A 104 -5.20 -7.32 -4.29
N GLU A 105 -6.05 -6.54 -3.64
CA GLU A 105 -6.69 -5.33 -4.18
C GLU A 105 -5.67 -4.26 -4.59
N VAL A 106 -4.69 -3.98 -3.73
CA VAL A 106 -3.62 -3.01 -4.04
C VAL A 106 -2.76 -3.50 -5.19
N MET A 107 -2.40 -4.79 -5.21
CA MET A 107 -1.59 -5.35 -6.30
C MET A 107 -2.34 -5.32 -7.64
N GLU A 108 -3.64 -5.58 -7.64
CA GLU A 108 -4.49 -5.45 -8.82
C GLU A 108 -4.52 -3.99 -9.34
N MET A 109 -4.61 -3.01 -8.45
CA MET A 109 -4.53 -1.58 -8.83
C MET A 109 -3.20 -1.24 -9.50
N ILE A 110 -2.10 -1.84 -9.04
CA ILE A 110 -0.76 -1.60 -9.58
C ILE A 110 -0.54 -2.34 -10.91
N GLU A 111 -1.19 -3.49 -11.11
CA GLU A 111 -1.09 -4.28 -12.34
C GLU A 111 -1.91 -3.72 -13.50
N ASN A 112 -3.02 -3.04 -13.19
CA ASN A 112 -3.95 -2.50 -14.19
C ASN A 112 -3.62 -1.04 -14.60
N GLU A 113 -2.41 -0.55 -14.31
CA GLU A 113 -1.84 0.76 -14.71
C GLU A 113 -0.74 0.69 -15.77
#